data_AF-A0A9E0XEF1-F1
#
_entry.id   AF-A0A9E0XEF1-F1
#
_cell.length_a   1.000
_cell.length_b   1.000
_cell.length_c   1.000
_cell.angle_alpha   90.00
_cell.angle_beta   90.00
_cell.angle_gamma   90.00
#
_symmetry.space_group_name_H-M   'P 1'
#
loop_
_entity.id
_entity.type
_entity.pdbx_description
1 polymer ?
#
loop_
_entity_poly.entity_id
_entity_poly.type
_entity_poly.pdbx_seq_one_letter_code
_entity_poly.pdbx_strand_id
1 'polypeptide(L)'
;MKHKRKLAFILIIVGVVLFIFTMYEKGRVSSAKSDIRSGTSMFSGNAVGNMVGGVLQNEAGKYDTTLKFMEMGSIILMIVGAGMFFVFRKTK
;
A
#
# COMPACT_ATOMS: atom_id res chain seq x y z
N MET A 1 -5.98 21.21 -25.51
CA MET A 1 -5.13 19.99 -25.46
C MET A 1 -4.06 19.99 -24.36
N LYS A 2 -3.32 21.09 -24.13
CA LYS A 2 -2.23 21.14 -23.12
C LYS A 2 -2.68 20.83 -21.69
N HIS A 3 -3.86 21.32 -21.27
CA HIS A 3 -4.41 21.06 -19.93
C HIS A 3 -4.79 19.59 -19.69
N LYS A 4 -5.33 18.89 -20.70
CA LYS A 4 -5.70 17.46 -20.60
C LYS A 4 -4.45 16.56 -20.45
N ARG A 5 -3.35 16.89 -21.12
CA ARG A 5 -2.06 16.20 -20.92
C ARG A 5 -1.44 16.47 -19.54
N LYS A 6 -1.53 17.69 -19.02
CA LYS A 6 -1.07 18.00 -17.66
C LYS A 6 -1.85 17.19 -16.61
N LEU A 7 -3.16 17.07 -16.75
CA LEU A 7 -4.01 16.23 -15.89
C LEU A 7 -3.59 14.75 -15.90
N ALA A 8 -3.38 14.17 -17.08
CA ALA A 8 -2.92 12.79 -17.19
C ALA A 8 -1.54 12.58 -16.53
N PHE A 9 -0.64 13.54 -16.68
CA PHE A 9 0.68 13.49 -16.05
C PHE A 9 0.62 13.59 -14.52
N ILE A 10 -0.26 14.46 -13.99
CA ILE A 10 -0.49 14.57 -12.55
C ILE A 10 -1.03 13.25 -11.99
N LEU A 11 -1.98 12.60 -12.67
CA LEU A 11 -2.52 11.30 -12.24
C LEU A 11 -1.44 10.21 -12.18
N ILE A 12 -0.52 10.18 -13.14
CA ILE A 12 0.62 9.24 -13.13
C ILE A 12 1.52 9.52 -11.94
N ILE A 13 1.89 10.79 -11.70
CA ILE A 13 2.75 11.17 -10.57
C ILE A 13 2.10 10.76 -9.24
N VAL A 14 0.82 11.05 -9.05
CA VAL A 14 0.07 10.68 -7.84
C VAL A 14 0.04 9.15 -7.68
N GLY A 15 -0.19 8.40 -8.76
CA GLY A 15 -0.13 6.94 -8.74
C GLY A 15 1.24 6.40 -8.32
N VAL A 16 2.33 6.95 -8.86
CA VAL A 16 3.70 6.54 -8.51
C VAL A 16 4.02 6.85 -7.05
N VAL A 17 3.67 8.03 -6.56
CA VAL A 17 3.90 8.43 -5.16
C VAL A 17 3.13 7.50 -4.21
N LEU A 18 1.87 7.20 -4.50
CA LEU A 18 1.06 6.26 -3.71
C LEU A 18 1.64 4.84 -3.75
N PHE A 19 2.15 4.40 -4.89
CA PHE A 19 2.78 3.09 -5.03
C PHE A 19 4.03 2.96 -4.16
N ILE A 20 4.93 3.95 -4.22
CA ILE A 20 6.15 3.99 -3.39
C ILE A 20 5.79 4.01 -1.90
N PHE A 21 4.82 4.85 -1.51
CA PHE A 21 4.34 4.92 -0.14
C PHE A 21 3.79 3.56 0.35
N THR A 22 3.01 2.89 -0.50
CA THR A 22 2.44 1.58 -0.16
C THR A 22 3.51 0.51 0.00
N MET A 23 4.56 0.52 -0.85
CA MET A 23 5.70 -0.39 -0.69
C MET A 23 6.48 -0.13 0.60
N TYR A 24 6.70 1.14 0.96
CA TYR A 24 7.35 1.51 2.20
C TYR A 24 6.57 1.02 3.43
N GLU A 25 5.25 1.27 3.47
CA GLU A 25 4.40 0.84 4.58
C GLU A 25 4.28 -0.70 4.66
N LYS A 26 4.24 -1.41 3.53
CA LYS A 26 4.32 -2.88 3.52
C LYS A 26 5.59 -3.40 4.18
N GLY A 27 6.74 -2.76 3.90
CA GLY A 27 8.00 -3.09 4.54
C GLY A 27 7.92 -2.96 6.06
N ARG A 28 7.40 -1.82 6.55
CA ARG A 28 7.22 -1.56 7.98
C ARG A 28 6.26 -2.53 8.65
N VAL A 29 5.11 -2.82 8.04
CA VAL A 29 4.13 -3.78 8.58
C VAL A 29 4.71 -5.19 8.61
N SER A 30 5.49 -5.58 7.61
CA SER A 30 6.17 -6.89 7.59
C SER A 30 7.18 -7.01 8.74
N SER A 31 8.01 -5.98 8.95
CA SER A 31 8.93 -5.91 10.09
C SER A 31 8.17 -5.95 11.43
N ALA A 32 7.11 -5.16 11.57
CA ALA A 32 6.29 -5.17 12.78
C ALA A 32 5.64 -6.54 13.04
N LYS A 33 5.17 -7.25 12.00
CA LYS A 33 4.66 -8.63 12.15
C LYS A 33 5.75 -9.61 12.61
N SER A 34 6.98 -9.44 12.12
CA SER A 34 8.15 -10.23 12.54
C SER A 34 8.49 -9.98 14.02
N ASP A 35 8.48 -8.71 14.43
CA ASP A 35 8.74 -8.30 15.81
C ASP A 35 7.62 -8.77 16.77
N ILE A 36 6.35 -8.69 16.35
CA ILE A 36 5.23 -9.22 17.12
C ILE A 36 5.37 -10.74 17.29
N ARG A 37 5.72 -11.49 16.25
CA ARG A 37 5.90 -12.95 16.33
C ARG A 37 7.06 -13.36 17.23
N SER A 38 8.18 -12.63 17.17
CA SER A 38 9.35 -12.90 18.01
C SER A 38 9.15 -12.45 19.46
N GLY A 39 8.40 -11.38 19.71
CA GLY A 39 8.01 -10.96 21.05
C GLY A 39 6.98 -11.90 21.69
N THR A 40 5.96 -12.32 20.93
CA THR A 40 4.92 -13.22 21.45
C THR A 40 5.40 -14.64 21.72
N SER A 41 6.43 -15.13 21.01
CA SER A 41 7.06 -16.41 21.37
C SER A 41 7.78 -16.34 22.72
N MET A 42 8.30 -15.18 23.14
CA MET A 42 8.86 -14.99 24.49
C MET A 42 7.78 -14.95 25.58
N PHE A 43 6.56 -14.54 25.25
CA PHE A 43 5.43 -14.44 26.19
C PHE A 43 4.40 -15.58 26.07
N SER A 44 4.68 -16.62 25.28
CA SER A 44 3.69 -17.67 24.93
C SER A 44 3.24 -18.52 26.12
N GLY A 45 3.97 -18.47 27.24
CA GLY A 45 3.61 -19.13 28.49
C GLY A 45 2.57 -18.39 29.35
N ASN A 46 2.22 -17.14 29.02
CA ASN A 46 1.29 -16.33 29.80
C ASN A 46 0.05 -15.94 28.97
N ALA A 47 -1.16 -16.15 29.51
CA ALA A 47 -2.44 -15.94 28.81
C ALA A 47 -2.59 -14.51 28.26
N VAL A 48 -2.05 -13.52 28.97
CA VAL A 48 -2.03 -12.12 28.54
C VAL A 48 -1.16 -11.91 27.30
N GLY A 49 -0.01 -12.58 27.22
CA GLY A 49 0.90 -12.50 26.07
C GLY A 49 0.28 -13.07 24.79
N ASN A 50 -0.42 -14.19 24.91
CA ASN A 50 -1.14 -14.81 23.80
C ASN A 50 -2.33 -13.94 23.33
N MET A 51 -3.07 -13.32 24.27
CA MET A 51 -4.18 -12.43 23.93
C MET A 51 -3.71 -11.15 23.23
N VAL A 52 -2.68 -10.48 23.77
CA VAL A 52 -2.09 -9.27 23.18
C VAL A 52 -1.47 -9.57 21.82
N GLY A 53 -0.79 -10.72 21.70
CA GLY A 53 -0.26 -11.21 20.43
C GLY A 53 -1.32 -11.42 19.36
N GLY A 54 -2.44 -12.07 19.72
CA GLY A 54 -3.57 -12.29 18.81
C GLY A 54 -4.20 -10.98 18.32
N VAL A 55 -4.39 -9.99 19.20
CA VAL A 55 -4.95 -8.67 18.83
C VAL A 55 -3.98 -7.91 17.90
N LEU A 56 -2.69 -7.85 18.24
CA LEU A 56 -1.67 -7.20 17.43
C LEU A 56 -1.56 -7.83 16.03
N GLN A 57 -1.63 -9.16 15.95
CA GLN A 57 -1.54 -9.88 14.69
C GLN A 57 -2.80 -9.68 13.83
N ASN A 58 -3.98 -9.60 14.45
CA ASN A 58 -5.24 -9.31 13.76
C ASN A 58 -5.27 -7.86 13.21
N GLU A 59 -4.85 -6.88 14.01
CA GLU A 59 -4.74 -5.49 13.55
C GLU A 59 -3.73 -5.35 12.41
N ALA A 60 -2.55 -5.96 12.54
CA ALA A 60 -1.57 -6.00 11.45
C ALA A 60 -2.11 -6.69 10.17
N GLY A 61 -3.03 -7.65 10.31
CA GLY A 61 -3.75 -8.28 9.20
C GLY A 61 -4.70 -7.32 8.46
N LYS A 62 -5.43 -6.47 9.20
CA LYS A 62 -6.28 -5.43 8.61
C LYS A 62 -5.46 -4.40 7.83
N TYR A 63 -4.31 -3.96 8.38
CA TYR A 63 -3.41 -3.05 7.69
C TYR A 63 -2.88 -3.63 6.37
N ASP A 64 -2.53 -4.91 6.33
CA ASP A 64 -2.07 -5.60 5.12
C ASP A 64 -3.14 -5.61 4.02
N THR A 65 -4.41 -5.80 4.41
CA THR A 65 -5.55 -5.75 3.49
C THR A 65 -5.73 -4.35 2.91
N THR A 66 -5.69 -3.31 3.76
CA THR A 66 -5.75 -1.90 3.32
C THR A 66 -4.60 -1.54 2.39
N LEU A 67 -3.38 -1.99 2.69
CA LEU A 67 -2.20 -1.77 1.85
C LEU A 67 -2.32 -2.45 0.49
N LYS A 68 -2.90 -3.66 0.41
CA LYS A 68 -3.19 -4.31 -0.88
C LYS A 68 -4.18 -3.52 -1.72
N PHE A 69 -5.24 -2.97 -1.12
CA PHE A 69 -6.19 -2.11 -1.84
C PHE A 69 -5.53 -0.81 -2.32
N MET A 70 -4.67 -0.20 -1.50
CA MET A 70 -3.89 0.98 -1.89
C MET A 70 -2.95 0.68 -3.05
N GLU A 71 -2.25 -0.45 -3.01
CA GLU A 71 -1.35 -0.88 -4.09
C GLU A 71 -2.12 -1.07 -5.39
N MET A 72 -3.22 -1.82 -5.35
CA MET A 72 -4.08 -2.06 -6.51
C MET A 72 -4.65 -0.75 -7.06
N GLY A 73 -5.11 0.16 -6.19
CA GLY A 73 -5.58 1.49 -6.57
C GLY A 73 -4.49 2.34 -7.23
N SER A 74 -3.26 2.31 -6.72
CA SER A 74 -2.13 3.04 -7.29
C SER A 74 -1.76 2.52 -8.69
N ILE A 75 -1.81 1.21 -8.91
CA ILE A 75 -1.58 0.59 -10.23
C ILE A 75 -2.66 1.01 -11.23
N ILE A 76 -3.93 0.96 -10.83
CA ILE A 76 -5.05 1.39 -11.68
C ILE A 76 -4.89 2.87 -12.08
N LEU A 77 -4.55 3.73 -11.12
CA LEU A 77 -4.28 5.15 -11.36
C LEU A 77 -3.15 5.37 -12.38
N MET A 78 -2.05 4.60 -12.27
CA MET A 78 -0.96 4.67 -13.23
C MET A 78 -1.39 4.22 -14.63
N ILE A 79 -2.14 3.11 -14.75
CA ILE A 79 -2.61 2.57 -16.03
C ILE A 79 -3.57 3.57 -16.70
N VAL A 80 -4.55 4.09 -15.95
CA VAL A 80 -5.51 5.09 -16.45
C VAL A 80 -4.79 6.37 -16.87
N GLY A 81 -3.86 6.86 -16.04
CA GLY A 81 -3.05 8.03 -16.35
C GLY A 81 -2.23 7.84 -17.63
N ALA A 82 -1.56 6.69 -17.79
CA ALA A 82 -0.77 6.34 -18.97
C ALA A 82 -1.65 6.21 -20.23
N GLY A 83 -2.82 5.56 -20.11
CA GLY A 83 -3.80 5.44 -21.18
C GLY A 83 -4.32 6.79 -21.66
N MET A 84 -4.73 7.67 -20.73
CA MET A 84 -5.14 9.04 -21.03
C MET A 84 -4.01 9.84 -21.68
N PHE A 85 -2.78 9.70 -21.19
CA PHE A 85 -1.62 10.36 -21.78
C PHE A 85 -1.39 9.91 -23.23
N PHE A 86 -1.51 8.62 -23.53
CA PHE A 86 -1.34 8.07 -24.88
C PHE A 86 -2.45 8.52 -25.84
N VAL A 87 -3.72 8.48 -25.41
CA VAL A 87 -4.86 8.94 -26.21
C VAL A 87 -4.72 10.43 -26.55
N PHE A 88 -4.39 11.28 -25.56
CA PHE A 88 -4.13 12.70 -25.78
C PHE A 88 -2.80 12.98 -26.51
N ARG A 89 -1.93 11.98 -26.63
CA ARG A 89 -0.74 12.06 -27.48
C ARG A 89 -1.10 11.91 -28.96
N LYS A 90 -1.96 10.94 -29.29
CA LYS A 90 -2.42 10.62 -30.65
C LYS A 90 -3.43 11.60 -31.26
N THR A 91 -4.12 12.41 -30.45
CA THR A 91 -5.08 13.42 -30.94
C THR A 91 -4.44 14.76 -31.38
N LYS A 92 -3.11 14.79 -31.55
CA LYS A 92 -2.38 15.90 -32.16
C LYS A 92 -2.22 15.66 -33.64
#